data_AF-A0A6P0EYM8-F1
#
_entry.id   AF-A0A6P0EYM8-F1
#
_cell.length_a   1.000
_cell.length_b   1.000
_cell.length_c   1.000
_cell.angle_alpha   90.00
_cell.angle_beta   90.00
_cell.angle_gamma   90.00
#
_symmetry.space_group_name_H-M   'P 1'
#
loop_
_entity.id
_entity.type
_entity.pdbx_description
1 polymer ?
#
loop_
_entity_poly.entity_id
_entity_poly.type
_entity_poly.pdbx_seq_one_letter_code
_entity_poly.pdbx_strand_id
1 'polypeptide(L)'
;MTPVTSHHVRAVVGSAADGLVLALCGALLDHPARSAARRRLYLAMAGVAALDVGIAELPGLRAALADGVPPERMSAEELEVRLQQGLVVGAWAVVLTVVDGPLARALRDRGVARPHLLLGAVAGLGAALSTLPSWWRQADEGAAVDQATARLDEELAELLDQPAG
;
A
#
# COMPACT_ATOMS: atom_id res chain seq x y z
N MET A 1 17.17 14.87 0.41
CA MET A 1 15.76 15.29 0.49
C MET A 1 14.92 14.56 -0.54
N THR A 2 13.82 13.96 -0.11
CA THR A 2 12.80 13.37 -0.97
C THR A 2 11.79 14.46 -1.38
N PRO A 3 11.47 14.65 -2.67
CA PRO A 3 10.49 15.65 -3.07
C PRO A 3 9.08 15.25 -2.60
N VAL A 4 8.24 16.23 -2.27
CA VAL A 4 6.84 16.01 -1.82
C VAL A 4 6.05 15.14 -2.80
N THR A 5 6.31 15.30 -4.09
CA THR A 5 5.71 14.47 -5.16
C THR A 5 6.05 12.98 -5.02
N SER A 6 7.22 12.64 -4.49
CA SER A 6 7.62 11.24 -4.22
C SER A 6 6.77 10.63 -3.10
N HIS A 7 6.43 11.42 -2.07
CA HIS A 7 5.56 10.98 -0.97
C HIS A 7 4.14 10.72 -1.48
N HIS A 8 3.58 11.64 -2.28
CA HIS A 8 2.25 11.44 -2.89
C HIS A 8 2.20 10.28 -3.87
N VAL A 9 3.25 10.05 -4.66
CA VAL A 9 3.34 8.86 -5.53
C VAL A 9 3.32 7.59 -4.69
N ARG A 10 4.06 7.53 -3.58
CA ARG A 10 4.05 6.39 -2.68
C ARG A 10 2.67 6.16 -2.08
N ALA A 11 1.95 7.22 -1.70
CA ALA A 11 0.57 7.12 -1.23
C ALA A 11 -0.38 6.51 -2.26
N VAL A 12 -0.30 6.96 -3.51
CA VAL A 12 -1.10 6.40 -4.62
C VAL A 12 -0.75 4.93 -4.87
N VAL A 13 0.53 4.58 -4.84
CA VAL A 13 0.98 3.19 -5.05
C VAL A 13 0.52 2.27 -3.91
N GLY A 14 0.59 2.69 -2.65
CA GLY A 14 0.12 1.91 -1.50
C GLY A 14 -1.40 1.66 -1.58
N SER A 15 -2.17 2.72 -1.84
CA SER A 15 -3.62 2.61 -2.05
C SER A 15 -3.98 1.70 -3.22
N ALA A 16 -3.25 1.81 -4.33
CA ALA A 16 -3.45 0.93 -5.48
C ALA A 16 -3.10 -0.53 -5.16
N ALA A 17 -2.06 -0.78 -4.35
CA ALA A 17 -1.68 -2.12 -3.91
C ALA A 17 -2.78 -2.77 -3.07
N ASP A 18 -3.37 -2.04 -2.11
CA ASP A 18 -4.52 -2.50 -1.31
C ASP A 18 -5.68 -2.97 -2.20
N GLY A 19 -6.05 -2.13 -3.18
CA GLY A 19 -7.12 -2.45 -4.11
C GLY A 19 -6.80 -3.63 -5.03
N LEU A 20 -5.56 -3.71 -5.49
CA LEU A 20 -5.13 -4.74 -6.41
C LEU A 20 -5.08 -6.13 -5.75
N VAL A 21 -4.75 -6.22 -4.46
CA VAL A 21 -4.85 -7.47 -3.69
C VAL A 21 -6.28 -8.02 -3.71
N LEU A 22 -7.28 -7.19 -3.41
CA LEU A 22 -8.69 -7.62 -3.42
C LEU A 22 -9.16 -8.00 -4.83
N ALA A 23 -8.73 -7.26 -5.86
CA ALA A 23 -9.03 -7.59 -7.25
C ALA A 23 -8.46 -8.95 -7.67
N LEU A 24 -7.21 -9.24 -7.30
CA LEU A 24 -6.57 -10.52 -7.57
C LEU A 24 -7.25 -11.67 -6.81
N CYS A 25 -7.66 -11.45 -5.56
CA CYS A 25 -8.43 -12.43 -4.78
C CYS A 25 -9.73 -12.82 -5.49
N GLY A 26 -10.48 -11.84 -6.02
CA GLY A 26 -11.69 -12.12 -6.82
C GLY A 26 -11.36 -12.90 -8.11
N ALA A 27 -10.32 -12.49 -8.83
CA ALA A 27 -9.90 -13.17 -10.06
C ALA A 27 -9.48 -14.64 -9.84
N LEU A 28 -8.93 -15.00 -8.68
CA LEU A 28 -8.58 -16.40 -8.35
C LEU A 28 -9.78 -17.34 -8.33
N LEU A 29 -10.96 -16.82 -7.96
CA LEU A 29 -12.18 -17.61 -7.84
C LEU A 29 -12.73 -18.05 -9.21
N ASP A 30 -12.41 -17.31 -10.27
CA ASP A 30 -12.75 -17.69 -11.65
C ASP A 30 -11.85 -18.81 -12.22
N HIS A 31 -10.83 -19.26 -11.49
CA HIS A 31 -9.84 -20.22 -11.98
C HIS A 31 -9.76 -21.51 -11.15
N PRO A 32 -9.70 -22.69 -11.81
CA PRO A 32 -9.58 -23.96 -11.10
C PRO A 32 -8.24 -24.06 -10.35
N ALA A 33 -8.26 -24.81 -9.24
CA ALA A 33 -7.19 -24.86 -8.24
C ALA A 33 -5.80 -25.15 -8.82
N ARG A 34 -5.69 -26.00 -9.85
CA ARG A 34 -4.41 -26.43 -10.44
C ARG A 34 -4.03 -25.73 -11.76
N SER A 35 -4.74 -24.68 -12.15
CA SER A 35 -4.47 -23.98 -13.41
C SER A 35 -3.19 -23.13 -13.38
N ALA A 36 -2.54 -22.98 -14.54
CA ALA A 36 -1.41 -22.07 -14.70
C ALA A 36 -1.82 -20.60 -14.46
N ALA A 37 -3.04 -20.23 -14.84
CA ALA A 37 -3.61 -18.90 -14.59
C ALA A 37 -3.66 -18.59 -13.09
N ARG A 38 -4.17 -19.52 -12.26
CA ARG A 38 -4.21 -19.35 -10.81
C ARG A 38 -2.82 -19.22 -10.19
N ARG A 39 -1.83 -19.98 -10.67
CA ARG A 39 -0.42 -19.83 -10.26
C ARG A 39 0.14 -18.45 -10.59
N ARG A 40 -0.14 -17.92 -11.79
CA ARG A 40 0.27 -16.57 -12.18
C ARG A 40 -0.36 -15.50 -11.29
N LEU A 41 -1.62 -15.68 -10.87
CA LEU A 41 -2.28 -14.78 -9.93
C LEU A 41 -1.67 -14.83 -8.51
N TYR A 42 -1.30 -16.01 -8.02
CA TYR A 42 -0.53 -16.12 -6.77
C TYR A 42 0.82 -15.40 -6.86
N LEU A 43 1.54 -15.57 -7.98
CA LEU A 43 2.79 -14.84 -8.22
C LEU A 43 2.56 -13.33 -8.30
N ALA A 44 1.47 -12.88 -8.92
CA ALA A 44 1.11 -11.47 -8.99
C ALA A 44 0.85 -10.91 -7.58
N MET A 45 0.06 -11.59 -6.75
CA MET A 45 -0.18 -11.16 -5.36
C MET A 45 1.10 -11.12 -4.54
N ALA A 46 1.96 -12.14 -4.66
CA ALA A 46 3.26 -12.17 -4.00
C ALA A 46 4.15 -11.02 -4.48
N GLY A 47 4.14 -10.71 -5.77
CA GLY A 47 4.87 -9.59 -6.36
C GLY A 47 4.38 -8.24 -5.85
N VAL A 48 3.06 -8.08 -5.65
CA VAL A 48 2.46 -6.84 -5.12
C VAL A 48 2.85 -6.65 -3.66
N ALA A 49 2.76 -7.70 -2.85
CA ALA A 49 3.21 -7.65 -1.45
C ALA A 49 4.72 -7.38 -1.35
N ALA A 50 5.53 -8.01 -2.19
CA ALA A 50 6.98 -7.78 -2.23
C ALA A 50 7.32 -6.36 -2.69
N LEU A 51 6.56 -5.80 -3.63
CA LEU A 51 6.72 -4.42 -4.09
C LEU A 51 6.36 -3.43 -2.98
N ASP A 52 5.25 -3.65 -2.28
CA ASP A 52 4.79 -2.81 -1.17
C ASP A 52 5.83 -2.78 -0.03
N VAL A 53 6.25 -3.97 0.43
CA VAL A 53 7.32 -4.10 1.42
C VAL A 53 8.61 -3.50 0.91
N GLY A 54 8.96 -3.75 -0.36
CA GLY A 54 10.15 -3.19 -0.98
C GLY A 54 10.14 -1.66 -0.95
N ILE A 55 9.05 -1.03 -1.34
CA ILE A 55 8.94 0.44 -1.37
C ILE A 55 9.03 1.04 0.04
N ALA A 56 8.42 0.38 1.03
CA ALA A 56 8.43 0.84 2.42
C ALA A 56 9.80 0.64 3.08
N GLU A 57 10.41 -0.53 2.91
CA GLU A 57 11.57 -0.98 3.70
C GLU A 57 12.91 -0.81 2.98
N LEU A 58 12.95 -0.72 1.65
CA LEU A 58 14.22 -0.58 0.90
C LEU A 58 15.07 0.62 1.34
N PRO A 59 14.50 1.82 1.60
CA PRO A 59 15.29 2.95 2.05
C PRO A 59 15.97 2.66 3.40
N GLY A 60 15.23 2.15 4.37
CA GLY A 60 15.74 1.79 5.69
C GLY A 60 16.75 0.65 5.64
N LEU A 61 16.50 -0.38 4.83
CA LEU A 61 17.45 -1.48 4.62
C LEU A 61 18.74 -1.02 3.94
N ARG A 62 18.67 -0.08 2.99
CA ARG A 62 19.86 0.49 2.36
C ARG A 62 20.67 1.31 3.35
N ALA A 63 20.04 2.16 4.15
CA ALA A 63 20.71 2.93 5.19
C ALA A 63 21.35 2.00 6.25
N ALA A 64 20.63 0.94 6.65
CA ALA A 64 21.16 -0.03 7.61
C ALA A 64 22.36 -0.82 7.08
N LEU A 65 22.33 -1.19 5.80
CA LEU A 65 23.44 -1.91 5.16
C LEU A 65 24.63 -1.01 4.83
N ALA A 66 24.40 0.25 4.46
CA ALA A 66 25.45 1.19 4.07
C ALA A 66 26.12 1.85 5.28
N ASP A 67 25.31 2.33 6.23
CA ASP A 67 25.76 3.21 7.30
C ASP A 67 25.71 2.54 8.69
N GLY A 68 25.26 1.28 8.77
CA GLY A 68 25.15 0.53 10.02
C GLY A 68 24.06 1.05 10.97
N VAL A 69 23.19 1.95 10.50
CA VAL A 69 22.10 2.52 11.28
C VAL A 69 21.01 1.46 11.44
N PRO A 70 20.58 1.11 12.68
CA PRO A 70 19.52 0.13 12.85
C PRO A 70 18.23 0.59 12.13
N PRO A 71 17.47 -0.33 11.51
CA PRO A 71 16.21 0.03 10.87
C PRO A 71 15.30 0.70 11.90
N GLU A 72 14.76 1.85 11.50
CA GLU A 72 13.91 2.67 12.36
C GLU A 72 12.69 1.86 12.80
N ARG A 73 12.36 1.92 14.09
CA ARG A 73 11.17 1.23 14.60
C ARG A 73 9.94 2.03 14.19
N MET A 74 9.00 1.36 13.53
CA MET A 74 7.69 1.92 13.20
C MET A 74 7.08 2.60 14.43
N SER A 75 6.64 3.84 14.25
CA SER A 75 6.06 4.63 15.34
C SER A 75 4.69 4.07 15.75
N ALA A 76 4.21 4.42 16.94
CA ALA A 76 2.88 3.99 17.40
C ALA A 76 1.76 4.54 16.50
N GLU A 77 1.95 5.75 15.97
CA GLU A 77 1.02 6.42 15.06
C GLU A 77 0.99 5.74 13.69
N GLU A 78 2.14 5.36 13.15
CA GLU A 78 2.22 4.57 11.90
C GLU A 78 1.54 3.20 12.03
N LEU A 79 1.69 2.54 13.18
CA LEU A 79 1.04 1.27 13.46
C LEU A 79 -0.49 1.42 13.51
N GLU A 80 -1.01 2.48 14.14
CA GLU A 80 -2.44 2.75 14.20
C GLU A 80 -3.04 2.92 12.79
N VAL A 81 -2.38 3.69 11.93
CA VAL A 81 -2.84 3.89 10.55
C VAL A 81 -2.78 2.58 9.75
N ARG A 82 -1.72 1.78 9.90
CA ARG A 82 -1.61 0.44 9.29
C ARG A 82 -2.75 -0.49 9.73
N LEU A 83 -3.10 -0.47 11.01
CA LEU A 83 -4.22 -1.26 11.54
C LEU A 83 -5.55 -0.79 10.94
N GLN A 84 -5.77 0.53 10.86
CA GLN A 84 -6.97 1.08 10.25
C GLN A 84 -7.09 0.69 8.77
N GLN A 85 -6.01 0.75 8.00
CA GLN A 85 -5.97 0.29 6.60
C GLN A 85 -6.30 -1.20 6.51
N GLY A 86 -5.67 -2.03 7.35
CA GLY A 86 -5.96 -3.47 7.43
C GLY A 86 -7.42 -3.77 7.76
N LEU A 87 -8.04 -2.98 8.64
CA LEU A 87 -9.46 -3.07 8.95
C LEU A 87 -10.35 -2.70 7.76
N VAL A 88 -10.01 -1.64 7.01
CA VAL A 88 -10.77 -1.24 5.81
C VAL A 88 -10.69 -2.31 4.72
N VAL A 89 -9.49 -2.82 4.43
CA VAL A 89 -9.30 -3.90 3.45
C VAL A 89 -10.01 -5.18 3.91
N GLY A 90 -9.91 -5.52 5.20
CA GLY A 90 -10.62 -6.64 5.81
C GLY A 90 -12.14 -6.50 5.72
N ALA A 91 -12.67 -5.30 5.96
CA ALA A 91 -14.10 -5.00 5.83
C ALA A 91 -14.58 -5.21 4.39
N TRP A 92 -13.83 -4.72 3.39
CA TRP A 92 -14.12 -4.99 1.98
C TRP A 92 -14.09 -6.48 1.65
N ALA A 93 -13.13 -7.24 2.18
CA ALA A 93 -13.07 -8.68 2.01
C ALA A 93 -14.30 -9.41 2.61
N VAL A 94 -14.74 -8.98 3.80
CA VAL A 94 -15.95 -9.52 4.45
C VAL A 94 -17.20 -9.19 3.61
N VAL A 95 -17.36 -7.94 3.20
CA VAL A 95 -18.47 -7.51 2.33
C VAL A 95 -18.48 -8.34 1.06
N LEU A 96 -17.34 -8.47 0.39
CA LEU A 96 -17.20 -9.29 -0.82
C LEU A 96 -17.61 -10.73 -0.55
N THR A 97 -17.14 -11.35 0.54
CA THR A 97 -17.47 -12.74 0.89
C THR A 97 -18.98 -12.96 1.10
N VAL A 98 -19.67 -12.01 1.73
CA VAL A 98 -21.12 -12.07 1.98
C VAL A 98 -21.92 -11.94 0.68
N VAL A 99 -21.50 -11.04 -0.21
CA VAL A 99 -22.27 -10.70 -1.41
C VAL A 99 -21.83 -11.44 -2.67
N ASP A 100 -20.70 -12.14 -2.65
CA ASP A 100 -20.11 -12.83 -3.80
C ASP A 100 -21.07 -13.87 -4.40
N GLY A 101 -21.59 -14.78 -3.58
CA GLY A 101 -22.52 -15.81 -4.02
C GLY A 101 -23.77 -15.28 -4.75
N PRO A 102 -24.55 -14.35 -4.18
CA PRO A 102 -25.74 -13.80 -4.84
C PRO A 102 -25.39 -12.90 -6.04
N LEU A 103 -24.38 -12.02 -5.94
CA LEU A 103 -24.02 -11.16 -7.08
C LEU A 103 -23.40 -11.95 -8.23
N ALA A 104 -22.54 -12.93 -7.96
CA ALA A 104 -21.94 -13.73 -9.02
C ALA A 104 -22.98 -14.57 -9.76
N ARG A 105 -24.04 -15.00 -9.09
CA ARG A 105 -25.21 -15.62 -9.74
C ARG A 105 -25.94 -14.62 -10.63
N ALA A 106 -26.33 -13.46 -10.07
CA ALA A 106 -27.02 -12.43 -10.84
C ALA A 106 -26.23 -11.92 -12.06
N LEU A 107 -24.89 -11.83 -11.95
CA LEU A 107 -24.00 -11.47 -13.06
C LEU A 107 -23.92 -12.57 -14.12
N ARG A 108 -23.87 -13.85 -13.71
CA ARG A 108 -23.93 -14.99 -14.63
C ARG A 108 -25.25 -15.05 -15.37
N ASP A 109 -26.36 -14.79 -14.69
CA ASP A 109 -27.69 -14.73 -15.30
C ASP A 109 -27.79 -13.60 -16.34
N ARG A 110 -26.97 -12.56 -16.20
CA ARG A 110 -26.80 -11.46 -17.18
C ARG A 110 -25.73 -11.73 -18.24
N GLY A 111 -25.14 -12.93 -18.29
CA GLY A 111 -24.15 -13.33 -19.30
C GLY A 111 -22.71 -12.88 -19.02
N VAL A 112 -22.39 -12.45 -17.81
CA VAL A 112 -21.01 -12.07 -17.46
C VAL A 112 -20.13 -13.33 -17.35
N ALA A 113 -19.12 -13.43 -18.21
CA ALA A 113 -18.24 -14.60 -18.30
C ALA A 113 -17.33 -14.79 -17.08
N ARG A 114 -16.96 -13.70 -16.39
CA ARG A 114 -16.03 -13.67 -15.25
C ARG A 114 -16.58 -12.80 -14.12
N PRO A 115 -17.62 -13.29 -13.42
CA PRO A 115 -18.30 -12.50 -12.40
C PRO A 115 -17.38 -12.16 -11.22
N HIS A 116 -16.51 -13.09 -10.80
CA HIS A 116 -15.67 -12.90 -9.61
C HIS A 116 -14.53 -11.91 -9.87
N LEU A 117 -13.99 -11.86 -11.09
CA LEU A 117 -13.06 -10.81 -11.50
C LEU A 117 -13.69 -9.42 -11.42
N LEU A 118 -14.93 -9.26 -11.90
CA LEU A 118 -15.63 -7.98 -11.86
C LEU A 118 -15.92 -7.54 -10.43
N LEU A 119 -16.39 -8.46 -9.58
CA LEU A 119 -16.64 -8.19 -8.16
C LEU A 119 -15.34 -7.85 -7.41
N GLY A 120 -14.27 -8.60 -7.67
CA GLY A 120 -12.94 -8.29 -7.15
C GLY A 120 -12.46 -6.92 -7.59
N ALA A 121 -12.62 -6.55 -8.86
CA ALA A 121 -12.20 -5.25 -9.37
C ALA A 121 -12.98 -4.09 -8.71
N VAL A 122 -14.29 -4.25 -8.51
CA VAL A 122 -15.13 -3.24 -7.83
C VAL A 122 -14.74 -3.10 -6.36
N ALA A 123 -14.58 -4.23 -5.65
CA ALA A 123 -14.13 -4.21 -4.25
C ALA A 123 -12.72 -3.63 -4.12
N GLY A 124 -11.82 -3.96 -5.05
CA GLY A 124 -10.48 -3.42 -5.12
C GLY A 124 -10.46 -1.91 -5.33
N LEU A 125 -11.27 -1.40 -6.26
CA LEU A 125 -11.41 0.04 -6.45
C LEU A 125 -11.99 0.73 -5.21
N GLY A 126 -13.01 0.11 -4.58
CA GLY A 126 -13.60 0.61 -3.34
C GLY A 126 -12.59 0.70 -2.21
N ALA A 127 -11.75 -0.33 -2.03
CA ALA A 127 -10.68 -0.34 -1.04
C ALA A 127 -9.62 0.71 -1.33
N ALA A 128 -9.12 0.80 -2.56
CA ALA A 128 -8.14 1.82 -2.96
C ALA A 128 -8.66 3.23 -2.64
N LEU A 129 -9.88 3.56 -3.08
CA LEU A 129 -10.49 4.87 -2.81
C LEU A 129 -10.72 5.13 -1.31
N SER A 130 -10.96 4.08 -0.52
CA SER A 130 -11.15 4.19 0.93
C SER A 130 -9.84 4.38 1.69
N THR A 131 -8.74 3.78 1.23
CA THR A 131 -7.42 3.89 1.89
C THR A 131 -6.61 5.08 1.40
N LEU A 132 -6.88 5.60 0.20
CA LEU A 132 -6.16 6.74 -0.40
C LEU A 132 -6.06 7.96 0.52
N PRO A 133 -7.13 8.43 1.20
CA PRO A 133 -7.02 9.60 2.08
C PRO A 133 -6.09 9.39 3.27
N SER A 134 -5.98 8.15 3.77
CA SER A 134 -5.05 7.82 4.87
C SER A 134 -3.62 7.80 4.36
N TRP A 135 -3.38 7.17 3.20
CA TRP A 135 -2.08 7.18 2.53
C TRP A 135 -1.62 8.60 2.19
N TRP A 136 -2.55 9.47 1.76
CA TRP A 136 -2.24 10.85 1.42
C TRP A 136 -1.83 11.67 2.65
N ARG A 137 -2.54 11.52 3.77
CA ARG A 137 -2.18 12.18 5.04
C ARG A 137 -0.79 11.77 5.51
N GLN A 138 -0.46 10.48 5.47
CA GLN A 138 0.88 10.00 5.80
C GLN A 138 1.96 10.59 4.90
N ALA A 139 1.66 10.76 3.61
CA ALA A 139 2.61 11.39 2.69
C ALA A 139 2.84 12.87 3.00
N ASP A 140 1.79 13.60 3.40
CA ASP A 140 1.92 15.00 3.83
C ASP A 140 2.72 15.10 5.14
N GLU A 141 2.45 14.24 6.12
CA GLU A 141 3.19 14.17 7.39
C GLU A 141 4.67 13.83 7.17
N GLY A 142 4.96 12.80 6.37
CA GLY A 142 6.32 12.41 6.01
C GLY A 142 7.08 13.51 5.26
N ALA A 143 6.40 14.23 4.36
CA ALA A 143 6.99 15.38 3.68
C ALA A 143 7.31 16.54 4.64
N ALA A 144 6.47 16.78 5.65
CA ALA A 144 6.70 17.81 6.66
C ALA A 144 7.88 17.47 7.57
N VAL A 145 8.01 16.19 7.97
CA VAL A 145 9.15 15.70 8.76
C VAL A 145 10.45 15.84 7.97
N ASP A 146 10.48 15.42 6.69
CA ASP A 146 11.66 15.56 5.82
C ASP A 146 12.12 17.02 5.71
N GLN A 147 11.17 17.97 5.61
CA GLN A 147 11.47 19.39 5.54
C GLN A 147 12.00 19.95 6.86
N ALA A 148 11.42 19.54 7.99
CA ALA A 148 11.86 19.96 9.32
C ALA A 148 13.29 19.45 9.59
N THR A 149 13.58 18.19 9.27
CA THR A 149 14.92 17.61 9.41
C THR A 149 15.94 18.32 8.52
N ALA A 150 15.60 18.58 7.25
CA ALA A 150 16.49 19.30 6.34
C ALA A 150 16.83 20.71 6.85
N ARG A 151 15.85 21.40 7.45
CA ARG A 151 16.06 22.71 8.06
C ARG A 151 16.95 22.63 9.30
N LEU A 152 16.77 21.62 10.16
CA LEU A 152 17.62 21.41 11.32
C LEU A 152 19.07 21.11 10.90
N ASP A 153 19.27 20.31 9.85
CA ASP A 153 20.61 20.04 9.30
C ASP A 153 21.28 21.32 8.77
N GLU A 154 20.52 22.21 8.13
CA GLU A 154 21.00 23.53 7.66
C GLU A 154 21.36 24.45 8.83
N GLU A 155 20.48 24.56 9.84
CA GLU A 155 20.73 25.35 11.06
C GLU A 155 21.96 24.80 11.83
N LEU A 156 22.12 23.48 11.90
CA LEU A 156 23.28 22.84 12.53
C LEU A 156 24.57 23.11 11.76
N ALA A 157 24.54 23.04 10.42
CA ALA A 157 25.67 23.35 9.56
C ALA A 157 26.09 24.82 9.73
N GLU A 158 25.13 25.75 9.78
CA GLU A 158 25.40 27.18 9.99
C GLU A 158 26.06 27.44 11.36
N LEU A 159 25.60 26.75 12.42
CA LEU A 159 26.21 26.85 13.75
C LEU A 159 27.64 26.29 13.80
N LEU A 160 27.94 25.25 13.01
CA LEU A 160 29.29 24.65 12.93
C LEU A 160 30.26 25.49 12.10
N ASP A 161 29.76 26.24 11.11
CA ASP A 161 30.56 27.15 10.27
C ASP A 161 30.81 28.52 10.94
N GLN A 162 30.14 28.84 12.05
CA GLN A 162 30.45 30.05 12.82
C GLN A 162 31.82 29.91 13.51
N PRO A 163 32.76 30.85 13.28
CA PRO A 163 34.06 30.80 13.93
C PRO A 163 33.89 30.94 15.44
N ALA A 164 34.51 30.05 16.20
CA ALA A 164 34.57 30.15 17.67
C ALA A 164 35.24 31.47 18.05
N GLY A 165 34.43 32.48 18.39
CA GLY A 165 34.87 33.77 18.91
C GLY A 165 35.46 33.66 20.30
#